data_AF-A0A7V3K3V9-F1
#
_entry.id   AF-A0A7V3K3V9-F1
#
_cell.length_a   1.000
_cell.length_b   1.000
_cell.length_c   1.000
_cell.angle_alpha   90.00
_cell.angle_beta   90.00
_cell.angle_gamma   90.00
#
_symmetry.space_group_name_H-M   'P 1'
#
loop_
_entity.id
_entity.type
_entity.pdbx_description
1 polymer ?
#
loop_
_entity_poly.entity_id
_entity_poly.type
_entity_poly.pdbx_seq_one_letter_code
_entity_poly.pdbx_strand_id
1 'polypeptide(L)'
;MELFPAVAIGGPPHAGKSVLAYSLSQALRARDVQHYVLRAYPDGEGDWANEAQQALVRRIRIKDWGSPRWVEHVSRDILNRHLPLIVDVGGRPTPWQEAILDCCTHFVLLHRDEASRREWKSLAQRHGLALLADLRSELHGTQRVEGQGRVLQGVITGLERGTVASGPTFDALVERLCLLFAYSPEEIRQAHMAQAPVETVVDLARLARALGTEPNRWQPQDLPRVLAYLPERVPLGLYGRGPVWLYAAVATLTPPAPFYQFDVRLGWVGPPALTTGGEGPEG
;
A
#
# COMPACT_ATOMS: atom_id res chain seq x y z
N MET A 1 -3.47 18.40 13.28
CA MET A 1 -3.92 17.19 12.58
C MET A 1 -2.97 16.09 13.01
N GLU A 2 -3.41 15.13 13.82
CA GLU A 2 -2.56 13.97 14.10
C GLU A 2 -2.35 13.22 12.80
N LEU A 3 -1.10 13.13 12.34
CA LEU A 3 -0.76 12.41 11.14
C LEU A 3 -0.92 10.91 11.40
N PHE A 4 -1.56 10.19 10.50
CA PHE A 4 -1.62 8.72 10.54
C PHE A 4 -0.21 8.12 10.69
N PRO A 5 -0.02 6.91 11.22
CA PRO A 5 1.29 6.27 11.26
C PRO A 5 1.75 5.84 9.86
N ALA A 6 3.06 5.93 9.63
CA ALA A 6 3.74 5.32 8.49
C ALA A 6 4.81 4.34 9.00
N VAL A 7 4.62 3.05 8.73
CA VAL A 7 5.45 1.95 9.22
C VAL A 7 6.30 1.42 8.07
N ALA A 8 7.60 1.69 8.09
CA ALA A 8 8.52 1.12 7.11
C ALA A 8 8.91 -0.32 7.48
N ILE A 9 8.96 -1.21 6.48
CA ILE A 9 9.48 -2.57 6.61
C ILE A 9 10.86 -2.62 5.96
N GLY A 10 11.91 -2.74 6.78
CA GLY A 10 13.29 -2.77 6.32
C GLY A 10 14.01 -4.06 6.67
N GLY A 11 15.13 -4.30 6.00
CA GLY A 11 15.92 -5.51 6.16
C GLY A 11 16.67 -5.88 4.89
N PRO A 12 17.67 -6.78 4.98
CA PRO A 12 18.55 -7.09 3.86
C PRO A 12 17.76 -7.69 2.67
N PRO A 13 18.37 -7.75 1.48
CA PRO A 13 17.75 -8.41 0.33
C PRO A 13 17.28 -9.82 0.68
N HIS A 14 16.16 -10.21 0.09
CA HIS A 14 15.55 -11.54 0.27
C HIS A 14 15.09 -11.87 1.70
N ALA A 15 15.05 -10.92 2.64
CA ALA A 15 14.47 -11.13 3.98
C ALA A 15 12.93 -11.24 4.00
N GLY A 16 12.26 -11.38 2.85
CA GLY A 16 10.81 -11.56 2.81
C GLY A 16 9.96 -10.29 3.03
N LYS A 17 10.54 -9.08 2.96
CA LYS A 17 9.84 -7.80 3.20
C LYS A 17 8.52 -7.65 2.43
N SER A 18 8.55 -7.86 1.12
CA SER A 18 7.37 -7.66 0.27
C SER A 18 6.29 -8.71 0.52
N VAL A 19 6.69 -9.94 0.91
CA VAL A 19 5.79 -11.02 1.36
C VAL A 19 5.17 -10.68 2.71
N LEU A 20 5.97 -10.13 3.64
CA LEU A 20 5.48 -9.67 4.93
C LEU A 20 4.48 -8.51 4.76
N ALA A 21 4.82 -7.49 3.96
CA ALA A 21 3.93 -6.37 3.64
C ALA A 21 2.59 -6.85 3.06
N TYR A 22 2.64 -7.80 2.12
CA TYR A 22 1.45 -8.43 1.55
C TYR A 22 0.64 -9.19 2.61
N SER A 23 1.30 -10.05 3.41
CA SER A 23 0.62 -10.87 4.43
C SER A 23 -0.03 -10.01 5.51
N LEU A 24 0.67 -8.97 5.99
CA LEU A 24 0.13 -7.99 6.94
C LEU A 24 -1.08 -7.28 6.35
N SER A 25 -1.01 -6.85 5.09
CA SER A 25 -2.13 -6.22 4.40
C SER A 25 -3.36 -7.13 4.33
N GLN A 26 -3.19 -8.41 4.01
CA GLN A 26 -4.28 -9.39 4.02
C GLN A 26 -4.89 -9.58 5.42
N ALA A 27 -4.04 -9.75 6.44
CA ALA A 27 -4.50 -9.94 7.82
C ALA A 27 -5.23 -8.71 8.37
N LEU A 28 -4.72 -7.50 8.10
CA LEU A 28 -5.36 -6.25 8.50
C LEU A 28 -6.69 -6.02 7.76
N ARG A 29 -6.76 -6.35 6.46
CA ARG A 29 -8.01 -6.31 5.69
C ARG A 29 -9.07 -7.25 6.26
N ALA A 30 -8.68 -8.46 6.66
CA ALA A 30 -9.60 -9.43 7.29
C ALA A 30 -10.17 -8.93 8.62
N ARG A 31 -9.55 -7.92 9.25
CA ARG A 31 -9.96 -7.28 10.50
C ARG A 31 -10.56 -5.88 10.30
N ASP A 32 -10.88 -5.51 9.05
CA ASP A 32 -11.40 -4.19 8.65
C ASP A 32 -10.55 -2.98 9.09
N VAL A 33 -9.23 -3.19 9.25
CA VAL A 33 -8.31 -2.11 9.60
C VAL A 33 -7.98 -1.29 8.36
N GLN A 34 -8.27 0.01 8.38
CA GLN A 34 -7.97 0.91 7.27
C GLN A 34 -6.46 1.18 7.16
N HIS A 35 -5.89 0.89 5.99
CA HIS A 35 -4.47 1.10 5.71
C HIS A 35 -4.20 1.11 4.20
N TYR A 36 -2.98 1.46 3.82
CA TYR A 36 -2.49 1.32 2.45
C TYR A 36 -1.03 0.83 2.43
N VAL A 37 -0.72 -0.07 1.49
CA VAL A 37 0.65 -0.53 1.28
C VAL A 37 1.28 0.32 0.18
N LEU A 38 2.26 1.14 0.55
CA LEU A 38 3.04 1.95 -0.38
C LEU A 38 4.33 1.22 -0.75
N ARG A 39 4.50 0.89 -2.03
CA ARG A 39 5.76 0.38 -2.56
C ARG A 39 6.69 1.57 -2.79
N ALA A 40 7.63 1.76 -1.88
CA ALA A 40 8.54 2.90 -1.91
C ALA A 40 9.75 2.68 -2.83
N TYR A 41 9.96 1.46 -3.31
CA TYR A 41 10.99 1.12 -4.28
C TYR A 41 10.36 0.69 -5.62
N PRO A 42 10.85 1.16 -6.77
CA PRO A 42 10.28 0.85 -8.08
C PRO A 42 10.80 -0.50 -8.59
N ASP A 43 10.59 -1.54 -7.80
CA ASP A 43 11.07 -2.88 -8.11
C ASP A 43 10.19 -3.64 -9.12
N GLY A 44 9.12 -3.00 -9.61
CA GLY A 44 8.12 -3.57 -10.49
C GLY A 44 7.21 -4.59 -9.80
N GLU A 45 7.15 -4.61 -8.47
CA GLU A 45 6.31 -5.54 -7.70
C GLU A 45 4.99 -4.91 -7.25
N GLY A 46 4.13 -5.74 -6.67
CA GLY A 46 2.83 -5.37 -6.12
C GLY A 46 2.11 -6.62 -5.59
N ASP A 47 0.85 -6.48 -5.18
CA ASP A 47 0.04 -7.63 -4.74
C ASP A 47 -0.07 -8.67 -5.88
N TRP A 48 -0.18 -8.21 -7.14
CA TRP A 48 -0.18 -9.05 -8.34
C TRP A 48 1.04 -9.98 -8.46
N ALA A 49 2.21 -9.56 -7.98
CA ALA A 49 3.43 -10.35 -8.08
C ALA A 49 3.42 -11.54 -7.10
N ASN A 50 2.64 -11.45 -6.02
CA ASN A 50 2.42 -12.56 -5.08
C ASN A 50 1.24 -13.44 -5.49
N GLU A 51 0.21 -12.85 -6.12
CA GLU A 51 -1.02 -13.54 -6.52
C GLU A 51 -0.91 -14.28 -7.86
N ALA A 52 -0.05 -13.81 -8.77
CA ALA A 52 0.12 -14.40 -10.10
C ALA A 52 1.09 -15.60 -10.11
N GLN A 53 1.03 -16.38 -11.18
CA GLN A 53 1.97 -17.47 -11.43
C GLN A 53 3.40 -16.94 -11.50
N GLN A 54 4.29 -17.47 -10.64
CA GLN A 54 5.64 -16.94 -10.47
C GLN A 54 6.48 -16.99 -11.76
N ALA A 55 6.20 -17.94 -12.66
CA ALA A 55 6.84 -17.99 -13.98
C ALA A 55 6.46 -16.80 -14.87
N LEU A 56 5.21 -16.33 -14.82
CA LEU A 56 4.74 -15.16 -15.57
C LEU A 56 5.30 -13.87 -14.96
N VAL A 57 5.27 -13.74 -13.63
CA VAL A 57 5.83 -12.59 -12.91
C VAL A 57 7.28 -12.36 -13.31
N ARG A 58 8.10 -13.42 -13.35
CA ARG A 58 9.52 -13.34 -13.75
C ARG A 58 9.72 -12.85 -15.18
N ARG A 59 8.75 -13.06 -16.08
CA ARG A 59 8.84 -12.66 -17.49
C ARG A 59 8.45 -11.20 -17.71
N ILE A 60 7.46 -10.70 -16.98
CA ILE A 60 6.85 -9.38 -17.24
C ILE A 60 7.30 -8.29 -16.26
N ARG A 61 7.92 -8.68 -15.13
CA ARG A 61 8.40 -7.72 -14.14
C ARG A 61 9.59 -6.93 -14.67
N ILE A 62 9.43 -5.61 -14.71
CA ILE A 62 10.50 -4.67 -15.04
C ILE A 62 10.96 -4.02 -13.74
N LYS A 63 12.23 -4.20 -13.40
CA LYS A 63 12.84 -3.58 -12.23
C LYS A 63 13.51 -2.28 -12.64
N ASP A 64 13.16 -1.19 -11.95
CA ASP A 64 13.85 0.10 -12.08
C ASP A 64 14.74 0.34 -10.84
N TRP A 65 15.71 1.24 -10.98
CA TRP A 65 16.63 1.69 -9.94
C TRP A 65 16.10 2.94 -9.21
N GLY A 66 15.05 3.55 -9.75
CA GLY A 66 14.44 4.77 -9.24
C GLY A 66 15.20 6.02 -9.65
N SER A 67 14.57 7.17 -9.40
CA SER A 67 15.11 8.49 -9.69
C SER A 67 14.93 9.42 -8.49
N PRO A 68 15.67 10.54 -8.40
CA PRO A 68 15.41 11.55 -7.36
C PRO A 68 13.95 11.99 -7.34
N ARG A 69 13.35 12.20 -8.51
CA ARG A 69 11.92 12.51 -8.66
C ARG A 69 11.00 11.42 -8.10
N TRP A 70 11.38 10.14 -8.24
CA TRP A 70 10.63 9.05 -7.61
C TRP A 70 10.65 9.16 -6.08
N VAL A 71 11.82 9.40 -5.50
CA VAL A 71 11.97 9.59 -4.04
C VAL A 71 11.15 10.79 -3.57
N GLU A 72 11.22 11.92 -4.28
CA GLU A 72 10.40 13.10 -3.98
C GLU A 72 8.90 12.79 -4.00
N HIS A 73 8.42 12.07 -5.01
CA HIS A 73 7.02 11.65 -5.10
C HIS A 73 6.63 10.73 -3.93
N VAL A 74 7.45 9.72 -3.62
CA VAL A 74 7.16 8.79 -2.50
C VAL A 74 7.18 9.52 -1.17
N SER A 75 8.17 10.39 -0.93
CA SER A 75 8.26 11.20 0.28
C SER A 75 7.04 12.11 0.44
N ARG A 76 6.61 12.79 -0.64
CA ARG A 76 5.36 13.56 -0.66
C ARG A 76 4.15 12.69 -0.28
N ASP A 77 4.03 11.50 -0.88
CA ASP A 77 2.89 10.61 -0.66
C ASP A 77 2.84 10.11 0.79
N ILE A 78 3.99 9.86 1.41
CA ILE A 78 4.06 9.50 2.83
C ILE A 78 3.70 10.70 3.69
N LEU A 79 4.25 11.89 3.42
CA LEU A 79 3.98 13.09 4.22
C LEU A 79 2.50 13.51 4.18
N ASN A 80 1.83 13.34 3.03
CA ASN A 80 0.43 13.70 2.80
C ASN A 80 -0.53 12.50 2.89
N ARG A 81 -0.13 11.43 3.57
CA ARG A 81 -0.92 10.20 3.67
C ARG A 81 -2.31 10.42 4.26
N HIS A 82 -3.31 9.82 3.61
CA HIS A 82 -4.70 9.84 4.05
C HIS A 82 -5.14 8.58 4.81
N LEU A 83 -4.25 7.62 5.01
CA LEU A 83 -4.46 6.42 5.81
C LEU A 83 -3.16 6.03 6.52
N PRO A 84 -3.22 5.17 7.55
CA PRO A 84 -2.07 4.43 8.02
C PRO A 84 -1.34 3.73 6.87
N LEU A 85 -0.01 3.86 6.82
CA LEU A 85 0.80 3.29 5.74
C LEU A 85 1.68 2.14 6.24
N ILE A 86 1.75 1.09 5.42
CA ILE A 86 2.87 0.14 5.40
C ILE A 86 3.76 0.52 4.23
N VAL A 87 5.02 0.83 4.49
CA VAL A 87 5.97 1.32 3.49
C VAL A 87 7.04 0.25 3.22
N ASP A 88 7.07 -0.30 2.01
CA ASP A 88 8.07 -1.29 1.59
C ASP A 88 9.26 -0.58 0.91
N VAL A 89 10.35 -0.39 1.66
CA VAL A 89 11.49 0.48 1.28
C VAL A 89 12.59 -0.22 0.46
N GLY A 90 12.40 -1.48 0.08
CA GLY A 90 13.42 -2.23 -0.65
C GLY A 90 14.60 -2.68 0.23
N GLY A 91 15.54 -3.45 -0.35
CA GLY A 91 16.57 -4.17 0.43
C GLY A 91 17.96 -3.55 0.48
N ARG A 92 18.20 -2.47 -0.28
CA ARG A 92 19.48 -1.75 -0.34
C ARG A 92 19.22 -0.27 -0.67
N PRO A 93 18.61 0.50 0.23
CA PRO A 93 18.44 1.93 -0.01
C PRO A 93 19.83 2.57 -0.13
N THR A 94 20.04 3.37 -1.17
CA THR A 94 21.19 4.28 -1.25
C THR A 94 20.98 5.46 -0.29
N PRO A 95 22.02 6.23 0.05
CA PRO A 95 21.87 7.36 0.97
C PRO A 95 20.79 8.37 0.58
N TRP A 96 20.57 8.60 -0.71
CA TRP A 96 19.51 9.51 -1.18
C TRP A 96 18.11 8.86 -1.16
N GLN A 97 18.01 7.53 -1.19
CA GLN A 97 16.75 6.80 -1.02
C GLN A 97 16.35 6.71 0.46
N GLU A 98 17.31 6.84 1.38
CA GLU A 98 17.03 6.88 2.82
C GLU A 98 16.13 8.07 3.21
N ALA A 99 16.04 9.13 2.40
CA ALA A 99 15.12 10.26 2.62
C ALA A 99 13.63 9.85 2.72
N ILE A 100 13.26 8.68 2.20
CA ILE A 100 11.92 8.10 2.38
C ILE A 100 11.68 7.74 3.86
N LEU A 101 12.72 7.29 4.55
CA LEU A 101 12.65 6.92 5.97
C LEU A 101 12.40 8.13 6.86
N ASP A 102 12.90 9.31 6.50
CA ASP A 102 12.62 10.56 7.23
C ASP A 102 11.12 10.91 7.25
N CYS A 103 10.35 10.40 6.30
CA CYS A 103 8.90 10.60 6.22
C CYS A 103 8.12 9.56 7.04
N CYS A 104 8.78 8.48 7.46
CA CYS A 104 8.17 7.39 8.22
C CYS A 104 8.17 7.69 9.73
N THR A 105 7.35 6.95 10.48
CA THR A 105 7.20 7.14 11.94
C THR A 105 7.69 5.92 12.73
N HIS A 106 7.53 4.74 12.15
CA HIS A 106 7.78 3.47 12.79
C HIS A 106 8.55 2.54 11.86
N PHE A 107 9.14 1.49 12.43
CA PHE A 107 9.92 0.54 11.67
C PHE A 107 9.71 -0.90 12.13
N VAL A 108 9.60 -1.81 11.17
CA VAL A 108 9.68 -3.26 11.36
C VAL A 108 11.00 -3.71 10.74
N LEU A 109 11.92 -4.17 11.57
CA LEU A 109 13.24 -4.64 11.16
C LEU A 109 13.20 -6.15 10.94
N LEU A 110 13.59 -6.58 9.75
CA LEU A 110 13.92 -7.97 9.42
C LEU A 110 15.43 -8.12 9.29
N HIS A 111 16.03 -9.12 9.94
CA HIS A 111 17.45 -9.41 9.82
C HIS A 111 17.71 -10.91 9.65
N ARG A 112 18.89 -11.28 9.15
CA ARG A 112 19.29 -12.69 8.97
C ARG A 112 20.39 -13.11 9.93
N ASP A 113 21.20 -12.14 10.33
CA ASP A 113 22.37 -12.27 11.18
C ASP A 113 22.53 -10.98 11.99
N GLU A 114 23.50 -10.95 12.91
CA GLU A 114 23.75 -9.80 13.78
C GLU A 114 24.39 -8.61 13.04
N ALA A 115 25.02 -8.84 11.88
CA ALA A 115 25.60 -7.77 11.08
C ALA A 115 24.48 -6.94 10.42
N SER A 116 23.58 -7.61 9.69
CA SER A 116 22.40 -6.99 9.09
C SER A 116 21.47 -6.40 10.14
N ARG A 117 21.33 -7.03 11.32
CA ARG A 117 20.56 -6.44 12.42
C ARG A 117 21.12 -5.09 12.86
N ARG A 118 22.44 -5.01 13.12
CA ARG A 118 23.10 -3.77 13.54
C ARG A 118 23.01 -2.68 12.48
N GLU A 119 23.23 -3.03 11.22
CA GLU A 119 23.13 -2.10 10.08
C GLU A 119 21.74 -1.46 10.01
N TRP A 120 20.69 -2.29 9.94
CA TRP A 120 19.32 -1.81 9.77
C TRP A 120 18.77 -1.14 11.03
N LYS A 121 19.23 -1.54 12.21
CA LYS A 121 18.88 -0.88 13.48
C LYS A 121 19.51 0.51 13.56
N SER A 122 20.77 0.65 13.15
CA SER A 122 21.45 1.94 13.07
C SER A 122 20.75 2.87 12.06
N LEU A 123 20.35 2.33 10.91
CA LEU A 123 19.57 3.07 9.92
C LEU A 123 18.25 3.58 10.52
N ALA A 124 17.46 2.72 11.16
CA ALA A 124 16.20 3.15 11.80
C ALA A 124 16.43 4.22 12.88
N GLN A 125 17.49 4.10 13.67
CA GLN A 125 17.87 5.08 14.70
C GLN A 125 18.27 6.43 14.09
N ARG A 126 19.06 6.43 13.01
CA ARG A 126 19.50 7.63 12.30
C ARG A 126 18.34 8.47 11.79
N HIS A 127 17.24 7.82 11.39
CA HIS A 127 16.01 8.47 10.91
C HIS A 127 14.94 8.62 12.00
N GLY A 128 15.28 8.41 13.28
CA GLY A 128 14.37 8.64 14.41
C GLY A 128 13.15 7.71 14.46
N LEU A 129 13.21 6.54 13.82
CA LEU A 129 12.05 5.66 13.69
C LEU A 129 11.82 4.81 14.94
N ALA A 130 10.58 4.77 15.42
CA ALA A 130 10.19 3.91 16.52
C ALA A 130 10.13 2.44 16.07
N LEU A 131 11.01 1.59 16.61
CA LEU A 131 10.96 0.15 16.36
C LEU A 131 9.67 -0.46 16.93
N LEU A 132 8.87 -1.07 16.06
CA LEU A 132 7.73 -1.92 16.45
C LEU A 132 8.16 -3.38 16.62
N ALA A 133 9.10 -3.82 15.77
CA ALA A 133 9.61 -5.18 15.77
C ALA A 133 11.06 -5.26 15.29
N ASP A 134 11.79 -6.24 15.84
CA ASP A 134 13.16 -6.62 15.53
C ASP A 134 13.17 -8.16 15.39
N LEU A 135 12.98 -8.63 14.15
CA LEU A 135 12.67 -10.02 13.84
C LEU A 135 13.77 -10.67 13.01
N ARG A 136 14.20 -11.86 13.43
CA ARG A 136 15.05 -12.72 12.62
C ARG A 136 14.20 -13.42 11.56
N SER A 137 14.48 -13.14 10.30
CA SER A 137 13.85 -13.80 9.15
C SER A 137 14.65 -15.05 8.76
N GLU A 138 14.02 -16.21 8.92
CA GLU A 138 14.55 -17.50 8.47
C GLU A 138 13.63 -18.09 7.40
N LEU A 139 14.17 -18.86 6.45
CA LEU A 139 13.35 -19.47 5.41
C LEU A 139 12.52 -20.62 5.97
N HIS A 140 13.16 -21.47 6.77
CA HIS A 140 12.59 -22.67 7.37
C HIS A 140 12.71 -22.61 8.90
N GLY A 141 11.89 -23.39 9.58
CA GLY A 141 11.85 -23.47 11.03
C GLY A 141 10.55 -22.96 11.62
N THR A 142 10.49 -22.92 12.95
CA THR A 142 9.30 -22.55 13.71
C THR A 142 9.37 -21.08 14.12
N GLN A 143 8.28 -20.35 13.90
CA GLN A 143 8.14 -19.00 14.46
C GLN A 143 8.15 -19.04 15.97
N ARG A 144 8.87 -18.10 16.58
CA ARG A 144 8.99 -18.00 18.04
C ARG A 144 8.98 -16.54 18.44
N VAL A 145 8.14 -16.21 19.41
CA VAL A 145 8.17 -14.91 20.07
C VAL A 145 9.15 -15.00 21.24
N GLU A 146 10.16 -14.14 21.23
CA GLU A 146 11.20 -14.07 22.25
C GLU A 146 10.93 -12.93 23.24
N GLY A 147 10.22 -11.89 22.81
CA GLY A 147 9.81 -10.79 23.68
C GLY A 147 8.69 -9.95 23.08
N GLN A 148 7.73 -9.54 23.91
CA GLN A 148 6.58 -8.70 23.51
C GLN A 148 6.56 -7.35 24.23
N GLY A 149 7.72 -6.83 24.65
CA GLY A 149 7.84 -5.54 25.32
C GLY A 149 7.53 -4.36 24.39
N ARG A 150 8.21 -3.22 24.54
CA ARG A 150 7.99 -2.10 23.61
C ARG A 150 8.28 -2.48 22.14
N VAL A 151 9.28 -3.31 21.92
CA VAL A 151 9.65 -3.87 20.61
C VAL A 151 9.32 -5.36 20.61
N LEU A 152 8.62 -5.85 19.58
CA LEU A 152 8.43 -7.28 19.35
C LEU A 152 9.76 -7.91 18.91
N GLN A 153 10.17 -8.99 19.56
CA GLN A 153 11.37 -9.73 19.24
C GLN A 153 11.03 -11.19 18.99
N GLY A 154 11.67 -11.80 18.00
CA GLY A 154 11.48 -13.21 17.70
C GLY A 154 11.96 -13.63 16.33
N VAL A 155 11.62 -14.87 15.99
CA VAL A 155 11.90 -15.48 14.69
C VAL A 155 10.62 -15.52 13.87
N ILE A 156 10.69 -15.05 12.62
CA ILE A 156 9.64 -15.15 11.62
C ILE A 156 10.12 -16.04 10.46
N THR A 157 9.28 -16.97 10.03
CA THR A 157 9.61 -17.97 9.01
C THR A 157 8.56 -18.02 7.91
N GLY A 158 8.89 -18.63 6.76
CA GLY A 158 7.94 -18.88 5.67
C GLY A 158 7.56 -17.65 4.84
N LEU A 159 8.41 -16.61 4.82
CA LEU A 159 8.21 -15.40 4.00
C LEU A 159 8.60 -15.63 2.53
N GLU A 160 7.94 -16.58 1.89
CA GLU A 160 8.14 -16.98 0.50
C GLU A 160 7.05 -16.42 -0.43
N ARG A 161 7.35 -16.25 -1.72
CA ARG A 161 6.33 -15.75 -2.66
C ARG A 161 5.25 -16.80 -2.88
N GLY A 162 4.01 -16.34 -2.98
CA GLY A 162 2.85 -17.22 -3.14
C GLY A 162 2.34 -17.82 -1.83
N THR A 163 2.93 -17.47 -0.68
CA THR A 163 2.42 -17.85 0.65
C THR A 163 1.86 -16.63 1.38
N VAL A 164 1.01 -16.90 2.38
CA VAL A 164 0.59 -15.91 3.37
C VAL A 164 1.25 -16.29 4.68
N ALA A 165 1.98 -15.36 5.28
CA ALA A 165 2.62 -15.58 6.57
C ALA A 165 1.57 -15.85 7.64
N SER A 166 1.86 -16.78 8.55
CA SER A 166 1.01 -17.14 9.68
C SER A 166 1.87 -17.67 10.82
N GLY A 167 1.36 -17.60 12.05
CA GLY A 167 2.06 -18.10 13.23
C GLY A 167 2.30 -17.03 14.29
N PRO A 168 2.80 -17.41 15.48
CA PRO A 168 2.76 -16.58 16.67
C PRO A 168 3.50 -15.25 16.54
N THR A 169 4.65 -15.23 15.84
CA THR A 169 5.41 -13.98 15.64
C THR A 169 4.70 -13.06 14.67
N PHE A 170 4.14 -13.61 13.58
CA PHE A 170 3.34 -12.86 12.64
C PHE A 170 2.08 -12.30 13.29
N ASP A 171 1.32 -13.13 14.01
CA ASP A 171 0.08 -12.72 14.68
C ASP A 171 0.34 -11.61 15.71
N ALA A 172 1.41 -11.73 16.50
CA ALA A 172 1.81 -10.68 17.44
C ALA A 172 2.17 -9.35 16.74
N LEU A 173 2.74 -9.41 15.52
CA LEU A 173 2.99 -8.21 14.72
C LEU A 173 1.68 -7.63 14.17
N VAL A 174 0.74 -8.46 13.72
CA VAL A 174 -0.59 -8.01 13.28
C VAL A 174 -1.32 -7.30 14.41
N GLU A 175 -1.33 -7.85 15.63
CA GLU A 175 -1.97 -7.20 16.80
C GLU A 175 -1.40 -5.81 17.07
N ARG A 176 -0.08 -5.64 16.97
CA ARG A 176 0.56 -4.34 17.15
C ARG A 176 0.13 -3.32 16.09
N LEU A 177 0.04 -3.76 14.84
CA LEU A 177 -0.42 -2.89 13.76
C LEU A 177 -1.90 -2.57 13.89
N CYS A 178 -2.74 -3.52 14.33
CA CYS A 178 -4.15 -3.27 14.63
C CYS A 178 -4.31 -2.16 15.69
N LEU A 179 -3.54 -2.24 16.77
CA LEU A 179 -3.56 -1.22 17.82
C LEU A 179 -3.04 0.14 17.33
N LEU A 180 -1.95 0.14 16.56
CA LEU A 180 -1.37 1.36 16.00
C LEU A 180 -2.29 2.01 14.95
N PHE A 181 -3.06 1.21 14.21
CA PHE A 181 -3.95 1.65 13.13
C PHE A 181 -5.41 1.68 13.57
N ALA A 182 -5.68 1.79 14.87
CA ALA A 182 -7.03 1.76 15.46
C ALA A 182 -7.81 3.07 15.22
N TYR A 183 -8.01 3.41 13.96
CA TYR A 183 -8.83 4.53 13.51
C TYR A 183 -10.21 4.04 13.05
N SER A 184 -11.26 4.81 13.32
CA SER A 184 -12.62 4.48 12.87
C SER A 184 -12.71 4.54 11.34
N PRO A 185 -13.07 3.43 10.66
CA PRO A 185 -13.26 3.42 9.21
C PRO A 185 -14.33 4.43 8.76
N GLU A 186 -15.36 4.60 9.57
CA GLU A 186 -16.45 5.52 9.28
C GLU A 186 -16.01 6.98 9.42
N GLU A 187 -15.26 7.35 10.46
CA GLU A 187 -14.76 8.72 10.63
C GLU A 187 -13.78 9.10 9.52
N ILE A 188 -12.86 8.19 9.17
CA ILE A 188 -11.94 8.36 8.03
C ILE A 188 -12.73 8.61 6.75
N ARG A 189 -13.71 7.74 6.47
CA ARG A 189 -14.53 7.83 5.25
C ARG A 189 -15.29 9.15 5.20
N GLN A 190 -15.89 9.58 6.30
CA GLN A 190 -16.61 10.85 6.40
C GLN A 190 -15.67 12.03 6.19
N ALA A 191 -14.48 12.01 6.80
CA ALA A 191 -13.48 13.05 6.62
C ALA A 191 -13.02 13.17 5.15
N HIS A 192 -12.83 12.04 4.46
CA HIS A 192 -12.51 12.03 3.04
C HIS A 192 -13.66 12.54 2.17
N MET A 193 -14.89 12.10 2.43
CA MET A 193 -16.06 12.54 1.67
C MET A 193 -16.37 14.02 1.87
N ALA A 194 -16.17 14.56 3.07
CA ALA A 194 -16.34 15.99 3.34
C ALA A 194 -15.35 16.88 2.55
N GLN A 195 -14.22 16.32 2.12
CA GLN A 195 -13.21 17.00 1.29
C GLN A 195 -13.43 16.79 -0.21
N ALA A 196 -14.51 16.10 -0.62
CA ALA A 196 -14.76 15.84 -2.02
C ALA A 196 -15.04 17.16 -2.77
N PRO A 197 -14.45 17.35 -3.97
CA PRO A 197 -14.65 18.55 -4.78
C PRO A 197 -16.02 18.59 -5.48
N VAL A 198 -16.86 17.57 -5.27
CA VAL A 198 -18.17 17.40 -5.91
C VAL A 198 -19.17 16.84 -4.90
N GLU A 199 -20.44 17.20 -5.07
CA GLU A 199 -21.54 16.77 -4.19
C GLU A 199 -21.86 15.28 -4.37
N THR A 200 -21.88 14.80 -5.61
CA THR A 200 -22.20 13.40 -5.91
C THR A 200 -20.96 12.53 -5.74
N VAL A 201 -20.82 11.88 -4.59
CA VAL A 201 -19.74 10.93 -4.31
C VAL A 201 -20.29 9.51 -4.21
N VAL A 202 -19.73 8.60 -5.01
CA VAL A 202 -20.06 7.18 -5.03
C VAL A 202 -19.03 6.42 -4.20
N ASP A 203 -19.49 5.79 -3.14
CA ASP A 203 -18.72 4.80 -2.37
C ASP A 203 -18.79 3.44 -3.08
N LEU A 204 -17.65 2.96 -3.60
CA LEU A 204 -17.57 1.69 -4.31
C LEU A 204 -18.00 0.49 -3.47
N ALA A 205 -17.72 0.46 -2.16
CA ALA A 205 -18.14 -0.64 -1.31
C ALA A 205 -19.66 -0.64 -1.11
N ARG A 206 -20.28 0.54 -1.02
CA ARG A 206 -21.76 0.66 -0.99
C ARG A 206 -22.38 0.33 -2.34
N LEU A 207 -21.77 0.78 -3.44
CA LEU A 207 -22.23 0.47 -4.79
C LEU A 207 -22.18 -1.04 -5.06
N ALA A 208 -21.07 -1.71 -4.72
CA ALA A 208 -20.95 -3.16 -4.86
C ALA A 208 -22.09 -3.89 -4.13
N ARG A 209 -22.36 -3.52 -2.88
CA ARG A 209 -23.49 -4.08 -2.10
C ARG A 209 -24.84 -3.82 -2.76
N ALA A 210 -25.09 -2.60 -3.26
CA ALA A 210 -26.33 -2.26 -3.95
C ALA A 210 -26.53 -3.08 -5.23
N LEU A 211 -25.43 -3.43 -5.91
CA LEU A 211 -25.44 -4.28 -7.10
C LEU A 211 -25.32 -5.79 -6.76
N GLY A 212 -25.28 -6.19 -5.50
CA GLY A 212 -25.11 -7.61 -5.13
C GLY A 212 -23.76 -8.20 -5.58
N THR A 213 -22.74 -7.36 -5.74
CA THR A 213 -21.35 -7.74 -6.06
C THR A 213 -20.51 -7.70 -4.78
N GLU A 214 -19.50 -8.57 -4.69
CA GLU A 214 -18.59 -8.60 -3.53
C GLU A 214 -17.71 -7.33 -3.51
N PRO A 215 -17.72 -6.52 -2.43
CA PRO A 215 -16.86 -5.35 -2.31
C PRO A 215 -15.38 -5.70 -2.50
N ASN A 216 -14.65 -4.85 -3.22
CA ASN A 216 -13.22 -5.04 -3.55
C ASN A 216 -12.89 -6.20 -4.50
N ARG A 217 -13.87 -6.95 -5.02
CA ARG A 217 -13.67 -8.02 -6.01
C ARG A 217 -14.49 -7.79 -7.28
N TRP A 218 -14.37 -6.59 -7.82
CA TRP A 218 -14.98 -6.21 -9.09
C TRP A 218 -14.49 -7.09 -10.24
N GLN A 219 -15.44 -7.61 -11.02
CA GLN A 219 -15.19 -8.35 -12.24
C GLN A 219 -15.60 -7.52 -13.46
N PRO A 220 -14.99 -7.71 -14.64
CA PRO A 220 -15.37 -6.97 -15.85
C PRO A 220 -16.86 -7.10 -16.20
N GLN A 221 -17.51 -8.22 -15.83
CA GLN A 221 -18.93 -8.45 -16.06
C GLN A 221 -19.86 -7.56 -15.20
N ASP A 222 -19.34 -6.97 -14.11
CA ASP A 222 -20.10 -6.02 -13.30
C ASP A 222 -20.25 -4.65 -14.00
N LEU A 223 -19.36 -4.35 -14.96
CA LEU A 223 -19.24 -3.02 -15.54
C LEU A 223 -20.54 -2.50 -16.20
N PRO A 224 -21.27 -3.27 -17.03
CA PRO A 224 -22.51 -2.80 -17.62
C PRO A 224 -23.55 -2.37 -16.58
N ARG A 225 -23.61 -3.08 -15.45
CA ARG A 225 -24.54 -2.78 -14.35
C ARG A 225 -24.14 -1.52 -13.60
N VAL A 226 -22.83 -1.32 -13.40
CA VAL A 226 -22.29 -0.08 -12.82
C VAL A 226 -22.62 1.11 -13.71
N LEU A 227 -22.33 1.01 -15.02
CA LEU A 227 -22.55 2.12 -15.94
C LEU A 227 -24.03 2.47 -16.10
N ALA A 228 -24.93 1.47 -16.07
CA ALA A 228 -26.37 1.71 -16.10
C ALA A 228 -26.94 2.29 -14.79
N TYR A 229 -26.26 2.07 -13.65
CA TYR A 229 -26.71 2.55 -12.34
C TYR A 229 -26.28 4.01 -12.08
N LEU A 230 -25.13 4.42 -12.59
CA LEU A 230 -24.55 5.72 -12.32
C LEU A 230 -25.10 6.82 -13.25
N PRO A 231 -25.22 8.07 -12.75
CA PRO A 231 -25.71 9.16 -13.57
C PRO A 231 -24.68 9.57 -14.64
N GLU A 232 -25.19 9.99 -15.80
CA GLU A 232 -24.38 10.52 -16.90
C GLU A 232 -24.33 12.05 -16.87
N ARG A 233 -23.23 12.62 -17.38
CA ARG A 233 -23.02 14.06 -17.60
C ARG A 233 -23.17 14.95 -16.36
N VAL A 234 -22.96 14.40 -15.17
CA VAL A 234 -22.94 15.14 -13.90
C VAL A 234 -21.57 15.06 -13.23
N PRO A 235 -21.19 16.06 -12.41
CA PRO A 235 -19.96 15.98 -11.62
C PRO A 235 -20.00 14.76 -10.69
N LEU A 236 -18.97 13.91 -10.74
CA LEU A 236 -18.95 12.64 -10.02
C LEU A 236 -17.61 12.39 -9.33
N GLY A 237 -17.67 12.04 -8.04
CA GLY A 237 -16.55 11.59 -7.25
C GLY A 237 -16.64 10.09 -7.00
N LEU A 238 -15.55 9.35 -7.19
CA LEU A 238 -15.48 7.92 -6.89
C LEU A 238 -14.54 7.65 -5.71
N TYR A 239 -15.09 7.05 -4.66
CA TYR A 239 -14.38 6.74 -3.41
C TYR A 239 -14.31 5.24 -3.17
N GLY A 240 -13.15 4.76 -2.72
CA GLY A 240 -12.96 3.39 -2.24
C GLY A 240 -11.97 2.59 -3.09
N ARG A 241 -11.96 1.26 -2.92
CA ARG A 241 -11.04 0.40 -3.67
C ARG A 241 -11.75 -0.22 -4.87
N GLY A 242 -11.08 -0.16 -6.02
CA GLY A 242 -11.54 -0.75 -7.27
C GLY A 242 -10.41 -0.86 -8.27
N PRO A 243 -10.55 -1.72 -9.29
CA PRO A 243 -9.56 -1.85 -10.33
C PRO A 243 -9.54 -0.60 -11.24
N VAL A 244 -8.37 -0.30 -11.82
CA VAL A 244 -8.17 0.89 -12.66
C VAL A 244 -9.16 0.97 -13.83
N TRP A 245 -9.53 -0.17 -14.42
CA TRP A 245 -10.51 -0.20 -15.52
C TRP A 245 -11.91 0.28 -15.09
N LEU A 246 -12.29 0.08 -13.83
CA LEU A 246 -13.58 0.54 -13.31
C LEU A 246 -13.59 2.06 -13.20
N TYR A 247 -12.53 2.63 -12.63
CA TYR A 247 -12.33 4.07 -12.57
C TYR A 247 -12.33 4.72 -13.96
N ALA A 248 -11.58 4.13 -14.90
CA ALA A 248 -11.50 4.63 -16.26
C ALA A 248 -12.86 4.60 -16.97
N ALA A 249 -13.63 3.52 -16.81
CA ALA A 249 -14.95 3.40 -17.43
C ALA A 249 -16.00 4.32 -16.80
N VAL A 250 -16.00 4.51 -15.47
CA VAL A 250 -16.91 5.47 -14.82
C VAL A 250 -16.57 6.91 -15.22
N ALA A 251 -15.28 7.23 -15.40
CA ALA A 251 -14.85 8.55 -15.84
C ALA A 251 -15.46 8.94 -17.21
N THR A 252 -15.75 7.98 -18.10
CA THR A 252 -16.34 8.27 -19.42
C THR A 252 -17.81 8.68 -19.37
N LEU A 253 -18.51 8.49 -18.24
CA LEU A 253 -19.91 8.91 -18.07
C LEU A 253 -20.05 10.41 -17.82
N THR A 254 -19.01 11.05 -17.28
CA THR A 254 -19.08 12.43 -16.79
C THR A 254 -18.96 13.53 -17.85
N PRO A 255 -18.24 13.39 -18.99
CA PRO A 255 -18.02 14.51 -19.89
C PRO A 255 -19.32 15.17 -20.38
N PRO A 256 -19.38 16.52 -20.41
CA PRO A 256 -18.29 17.47 -20.13
C PRO A 256 -18.09 17.83 -18.64
N ALA A 257 -18.87 17.24 -17.71
CA ALA A 257 -18.74 17.46 -16.28
C ALA A 257 -17.46 16.81 -15.71
N PRO A 258 -16.93 17.30 -14.57
CA PRO A 258 -15.69 16.78 -14.01
C PRO A 258 -15.88 15.44 -13.30
N PHE A 259 -14.85 14.60 -13.41
CA PHE A 259 -14.71 13.37 -12.63
C PHE A 259 -13.56 13.51 -11.63
N TYR A 260 -13.74 12.98 -10.43
CA TYR A 260 -12.70 12.90 -9.42
C TYR A 260 -12.63 11.50 -8.84
N GLN A 261 -11.42 11.05 -8.51
CA GLN A 261 -11.19 9.82 -7.77
C GLN A 261 -10.42 10.11 -6.48
N PHE A 262 -10.72 9.38 -5.43
CA PHE A 262 -9.94 9.44 -4.20
C PHE A 262 -8.75 8.48 -4.27
N ASP A 263 -7.53 9.01 -4.18
CA ASP A 263 -6.30 8.24 -4.05
C ASP A 263 -5.73 8.44 -2.63
N VAL A 264 -5.43 7.37 -1.92
CA VAL A 264 -4.91 7.44 -0.53
C VAL A 264 -3.62 8.26 -0.40
N ARG A 265 -2.85 8.37 -1.49
CA ARG A 265 -1.58 9.09 -1.54
C ARG A 265 -1.76 10.58 -1.87
N LEU A 266 -2.81 10.93 -2.60
CA LEU A 266 -2.99 12.25 -3.22
C LEU A 266 -4.26 12.98 -2.80
N GLY A 267 -5.19 12.30 -2.12
CA GLY A 267 -6.52 12.79 -1.85
C GLY A 267 -7.41 12.74 -3.11
N TRP A 268 -8.30 13.71 -3.25
CA TRP A 268 -9.16 13.82 -4.42
C TRP A 268 -8.40 14.38 -5.62
N VAL A 269 -8.33 13.61 -6.70
CA VAL A 269 -7.64 13.99 -7.93
C VAL A 269 -8.53 13.80 -9.16
N GLY A 270 -8.41 14.70 -10.12
CA GLY A 270 -9.04 14.53 -11.44
C GLY A 270 -8.21 13.59 -12.34
N PRO A 271 -8.81 13.00 -13.37
CA PRO A 271 -8.06 12.25 -14.36
C PRO A 271 -7.07 13.18 -15.08
N PRO A 272 -5.87 12.68 -15.43
CA PRO A 272 -4.92 13.49 -16.18
C PRO A 272 -5.49 13.81 -17.58
N ALA A 273 -5.22 15.02 -18.06
CA ALA A 273 -5.49 15.35 -19.46
C ALA A 273 -4.55 14.52 -20.35
N LEU A 274 -5.12 13.66 -21.19
CA LEU A 274 -4.37 12.93 -22.20
C LEU A 274 -4.20 13.83 -23.43
N THR A 275 -2.96 14.09 -23.82
CA THR A 275 -2.64 14.69 -25.11
C THR A 275 -2.24 13.57 -26.07
N THR A 276 -2.71 13.64 -27.31
CA THR A 276 -2.14 12.81 -28.37
C THR A 276 -0.68 13.19 -28.52
N GLY A 277 0.23 12.21 -28.38
CA GLY A 277 1.65 12.45 -28.65
C GLY A 277 1.79 12.96 -30.08
N GLY A 278 2.38 14.14 -30.26
CA GLY A 278 2.74 14.61 -31.60
C GLY A 278 3.73 13.63 -32.22
N GLU A 279 3.68 13.47 -33.55
CA GLU A 279 4.72 12.76 -34.29
C GLU A 279 6.07 13.33 -33.86
N GLY A 280 6.89 12.50 -33.19
CA GLY A 280 8.26 12.88 -32.88
C GLY A 280 9.00 13.19 -34.18
N PRO A 281 9.99 14.08 -34.18
CA PRO A 281 10.76 14.38 -35.38
C PRO A 281 11.34 13.07 -35.92
N GLU A 282 11.06 12.77 -37.19
CA GLU A 282 11.68 11.67 -37.93
C GLU A 282 13.21 11.79 -37.78
N GLY A 283 13.81 10.82 -37.09
CA GLY A 283 15.25 10.67 -36.95
C GLY A 283 15.79 9.65 -37.94
#